data_AF-A0A2V5K4R3-F1
#
_entry.id   AF-A0A2V5K4R3-F1
#
_cell.length_a   1.000
_cell.length_b   1.000
_cell.length_c   1.000
_cell.angle_alpha   90.00
_cell.angle_beta   90.00
_cell.angle_gamma   90.00
#
_symmetry.space_group_name_H-M   'P 1'
#
loop_
_entity.id
_entity.type
_entity.pdbx_description
1 polymer ?
#
loop_
_entity_poly.entity_id
_entity_poly.type
_entity_poly.pdbx_seq_one_letter_code
_entity_poly.pdbx_strand_id
1 'polypeptide(L)' 'MTHTKDDGYVGKVRFTLEGHKSAYEITLHSKKGNEWSYSLNFAAESGIEKEIEAAEERIEEDDELFDALVEAAKSKL' A
#
# COMPACT_ATOMS: atom_id res chain seq x y z
N MET A 1 11.48 2.83 -3.93
CA MET A 1 11.49 2.17 -2.59
C MET A 1 12.85 2.37 -1.94
N THR A 2 12.91 2.44 -0.60
CA THR A 2 14.15 2.62 0.16
C THR A 2 14.51 1.31 0.87
N HIS A 3 15.78 0.92 0.86
CA HIS A 3 16.25 -0.23 1.62
C HIS A 3 17.25 0.22 2.69
N THR A 4 17.02 -0.17 3.94
CA THR A 4 17.93 0.09 5.07
C THR A 4 18.21 -1.19 5.84
N LYS A 5 19.36 -1.26 6.52
CA LYS A 5 19.76 -2.43 7.32
C LYS A 5 18.88 -2.65 8.55
N ASP A 6 18.28 -1.59 9.08
CA ASP A 6 17.49 -1.61 10.31
C ASP A 6 15.99 -1.88 10.01
N ASP A 7 15.46 -1.20 8.98
CA ASP A 7 14.04 -1.22 8.61
C ASP A 7 13.74 -2.15 7.41
N GLY A 8 14.77 -2.71 6.76
CA GLY A 8 14.59 -3.50 5.54
C GLY A 8 14.10 -2.67 4.35
N TYR A 9 13.19 -3.21 3.56
CA TYR A 9 12.57 -2.58 2.40
C TYR A 9 11.33 -1.78 2.81
N VAL A 10 11.30 -0.50 2.48
CA VAL A 10 10.16 0.38 2.72
C VAL A 10 9.77 1.10 1.43
N GLY A 11 8.54 0.86 0.98
CA GLY A 11 7.95 1.46 -0.20
C GLY A 11 6.68 2.22 0.15
N LYS A 12 6.41 3.31 -0.57
CA LYS A 12 5.15 4.05 -0.44
C LYS A 12 4.53 4.23 -1.81
N VAL A 13 3.25 3.88 -1.93
CA VAL A 13 2.50 4.02 -3.17
C VAL A 13 1.23 4.80 -2.88
N ARG A 14 0.98 5.81 -3.71
CA ARG A 14 -0.28 6.56 -3.70
C ARG A 14 -1.11 6.11 -4.88
N PHE A 15 -2.35 5.76 -4.61
CA PHE A 15 -3.30 5.28 -5.60
C PHE A 15 -4.73 5.68 -5.24
N THR A 16 -5.63 5.58 -6.20
CA THR A 16 -7.07 5.78 -6.05
C THR A 16 -7.76 4.54 -6.60
N LEU A 17 -8.72 3.99 -5.87
CA LEU A 17 -9.53 2.88 -6.38
C LEU A 17 -10.64 3.41 -7.28
N GLU A 18 -11.00 2.65 -8.31
CA GLU A 18 -12.09 3.02 -9.20
C GLU A 18 -13.41 3.05 -8.41
N GLY A 19 -14.17 4.14 -8.56
CA GLY A 19 -15.39 4.38 -7.80
C GLY A 19 -15.17 5.03 -6.43
N HIS A 20 -13.93 5.13 -5.95
CA HIS A 20 -13.61 5.81 -4.70
C HIS A 20 -13.25 7.28 -4.95
N LYS A 21 -13.73 8.18 -4.09
CA LYS A 21 -13.35 9.60 -4.15
C LYS A 21 -12.07 9.87 -3.37
N SER A 22 -11.79 9.04 -2.38
CA SER A 22 -10.62 9.19 -1.52
C SER A 22 -9.35 8.69 -2.22
N ALA A 23 -8.24 9.39 -2.02
CA ALA A 23 -6.92 8.92 -2.40
C ALA A 23 -6.28 8.19 -1.22
N TYR A 24 -5.54 7.12 -1.51
CA TYR A 24 -4.92 6.26 -0.52
C TYR A 24 -3.41 6.29 -0.64
N GLU A 25 -2.73 6.15 0.49
CA GLU A 25 -1.31 5.89 0.59
C GLU A 25 -1.12 4.55 1.30
N ILE A 26 -0.58 3.58 0.57
CA ILE A 26 -0.12 2.31 1.17
C ILE A 26 1.38 2.42 1.42
N THR A 27 1.78 2.12 2.65
CA THR A 27 3.18 1.93 3.03
C THR A 27 3.44 0.44 3.13
N LEU A 28 4.36 -0.06 2.32
CA LEU A 28 4.78 -1.46 2.28
C LEU A 28 6.13 -1.57 2.97
N HIS A 29 6.25 -2.48 3.93
CA HIS A 29 7.47 -2.73 4.68
C HIS A 29 7.81 -4.23 4.68
N SER A 30 9.06 -4.56 4.45
CA SER A 30 9.56 -5.94 4.52
C SER A 30 11.00 -6.01 5.01
N LYS A 31 11.26 -6.77 6.07
CA LYS A 31 12.63 -6.94 6.60
C LYS A 31 13.56 -7.70 5.66
N LYS A 32 13.02 -8.67 4.91
CA LYS A 32 13.80 -9.63 4.12
C LYS A 32 13.40 -9.69 2.64
N GLY A 33 12.31 -9.02 2.25
CA GLY A 33 11.77 -8.99 0.88
C GLY A 33 10.85 -10.15 0.52
N ASN A 34 10.65 -11.13 1.42
CA ASN A 34 9.79 -12.30 1.25
C ASN A 34 8.46 -12.20 2.04
N GLU A 35 8.44 -11.46 3.15
CA GLU A 35 7.25 -11.22 3.97
C GLU A 35 6.99 -9.73 3.99
N TRP A 36 5.85 -9.31 3.46
CA TRP A 36 5.48 -7.91 3.35
C TRP A 36 4.36 -7.61 4.32
N SER A 37 4.55 -6.57 5.13
CA SER A 37 3.48 -5.94 5.90
C SER A 37 3.12 -4.65 5.20
N TYR A 38 1.86 -4.23 5.31
CA TYR A 38 1.43 -2.95 4.78
C TYR A 38 0.67 -2.12 5.81
N SER A 39 0.53 -0.84 5.53
CA SER A 39 -0.36 0.07 6.25
C SER A 39 -1.05 0.97 5.25
N LEU A 40 -2.39 0.93 5.23
CA LEU A 40 -3.20 1.77 4.37
C LEU A 40 -3.64 3.02 5.14
N ASN A 41 -3.50 4.19 4.51
CA ASN A 41 -3.95 5.46 5.06
C ASN A 41 -4.60 6.30 3.97
N PHE A 42 -5.42 7.28 4.35
CA PHE A 42 -5.84 8.31 3.41
C PHE A 42 -4.62 9.16 3.02
N ALA A 43 -4.40 9.34 1.72
CA ALA A 43 -3.35 10.23 1.22
C ALA A 43 -3.68 11.72 1.43
N ALA A 44 -4.95 12.04 1.69
CA ALA A 44 -5.44 13.35 2.06
C ALA A 44 -5.90 13.38 3.52
N GLU A 45 -6.07 14.57 4.09
CA GLU A 45 -6.49 14.78 5.49
C GLU A 45 -7.90 14.24 5.82
N SER A 46 -8.68 13.84 4.82
CA SER A 46 -10.03 13.30 5.01
C SER A 46 -10.39 12.31 3.91
N GLY A 47 -11.01 11.21 4.31
CA GLY A 47 -11.64 10.26 3.40
C GLY A 47 -12.80 9.54 4.08
N ILE A 48 -13.53 8.75 3.31
CA ILE A 48 -14.72 8.06 3.80
C ILE A 48 -14.29 6.73 4.43
N GLU A 49 -14.59 6.52 5.71
CA GLU A 49 -14.23 5.31 6.47
C GLU A 49 -14.67 4.02 5.77
N LYS A 50 -15.88 3.99 5.20
CA LYS A 50 -16.35 2.84 4.42
C LYS A 50 -15.51 2.55 3.18
N GLU A 51 -14.94 3.58 2.55
CA GLU A 51 -14.11 3.38 1.36
C GLU A 51 -12.71 2.87 1.73
N ILE A 52 -12.13 3.26 2.87
CA ILE A 52 -10.85 2.69 3.31
C ILE A 52 -11.02 1.26 3.80
N GLU A 53 -12.11 0.95 4.52
CA GLU A 53 -12.43 -0.42 4.95
C GLU A 53 -12.57 -1.35 3.73
N ALA A 54 -13.33 -0.94 2.71
CA ALA A 54 -13.45 -1.70 1.46
C ALA A 54 -12.12 -1.81 0.69
N ALA A 55 -11.25 -0.78 0.79
CA ALA A 55 -9.93 -0.83 0.19
C ALA A 55 -9.01 -1.81 0.92
N GLU A 56 -9.06 -1.86 2.25
CA GLU A 56 -8.31 -2.84 3.05
C GLU A 56 -8.77 -4.26 2.75
N GLU A 57 -10.08 -4.53 2.83
CA GLU A 57 -10.66 -5.84 2.50
C GLU A 57 -10.22 -6.31 1.11
N ARG A 58 -10.32 -5.43 0.11
CA ARG A 58 -9.91 -5.75 -1.25
C ARG A 58 -8.42 -6.07 -1.35
N ILE A 59 -7.55 -5.37 -0.63
CA ILE A 59 -6.10 -5.63 -0.65
C ILE A 59 -5.78 -6.96 0.05
N GLU A 60 -6.53 -7.33 1.09
CA GLU A 60 -6.36 -8.62 1.79
C GLU A 60 -6.89 -9.80 0.96
N GLU A 61 -7.98 -9.62 0.21
CA GLU A 61 -8.59 -10.68 -0.59
C GLU A 61 -7.99 -10.85 -1.99
N ASP A 62 -7.38 -9.80 -2.55
CA ASP A 62 -6.85 -9.76 -3.92
C ASP A 62 -5.31 -9.76 -3.89
N ASP A 63 -4.72 -10.96 -3.85
CA ASP A 63 -3.26 -11.15 -3.92
C ASP A 63 -2.63 -10.48 -5.16
N GLU A 64 -3.32 -10.46 -6.30
CA GLU A 64 -2.81 -9.81 -7.52
C GLU A 64 -2.71 -8.29 -7.36
N LEU A 65 -3.70 -7.67 -6.71
CA LEU A 65 -3.66 -6.26 -6.33
C LEU A 65 -2.50 -5.99 -5.37
N PHE A 66 -2.33 -6.83 -4.35
CA PHE A 66 -1.24 -6.66 -3.38
C PHE A 66 0.13 -6.77 -4.05
N ASP A 67 0.35 -7.79 -4.89
CA ASP A 67 1.59 -7.95 -5.66
C ASP A 67 1.81 -6.76 -6.60
N ALA A 68 0.77 -6.26 -7.28
CA ALA A 68 0.88 -5.07 -8.12
C ALA A 68 1.31 -3.81 -7.33
N LEU A 69 0.84 -3.64 -6.09
CA LEU A 69 1.24 -2.55 -5.21
C LEU A 69 2.70 -2.70 -4.76
N VAL A 70 3.15 -3.92 -4.44
CA VAL A 70 4.54 -4.24 -4.12
C VAL A 70 5.47 -3.95 -5.31
N GLU A 71 5.10 -4.40 -6.50
CA GLU A 71 5.85 -4.14 -7.72
C GLU A 71 5.88 -2.65 -8.07
N ALA A 72 4.76 -1.92 -7.90
CA ALA A 72 4.73 -0.48 -8.08
C ALA A 72 5.66 0.25 -7.08
N ALA A 73 5.71 -0.21 -5.83
CA ALA A 73 6.62 0.32 -4.81
C ALA A 73 8.10 0.08 -5.17
N LYS A 74 8.41 -1.12 -5.65
CA LYS A 74 9.74 -1.52 -6.13
C LYS A 74 10.15 -0.74 -7.37
N SER A 75 9.25 -0.54 -8.32
CA SER A 75 9.52 0.19 -9.58
C SER A 75 9.80 1.67 -9.36
N LYS A 76 9.39 2.26 -8.23
CA LYS A 76 9.78 3.63 -7.84
C LYS A 76 11.16 3.70 -7.17
N LEU A 77 12.07 2.78 -7.49
CA LEU A 77 13.49 2.89 -7.14
C LEU A 77 14.21 3.87 -8.08
#